data_AF-A0A357V7Y0-F1
#
_entry.id   AF-A0A357V7Y0-F1
#
_cell.length_a   1.000
_cell.length_b   1.000
_cell.length_c   1.000
_cell.angle_alpha   90.00
_cell.angle_beta   90.00
_cell.angle_gamma   90.00
#
_symmetry.space_group_name_H-M   'P 1'
#
loop_
_entity.id
_entity.type
_entity.pdbx_description
1 polymer ?
#
loop_
_entity_poly.entity_id
_entity_poly.type
_entity_poly.pdbx_seq_one_letter_code
_entity_poly.pdbx_strand_id
1 'polypeptide(L)'
;ALNATIEAARAGDMGKGFAIVASEIKNLAQQSEAASGCIAEQISGLQDTVRASAVNMAGVAGKMEDLVQTVHGMAQVLSGQKQATSTIGRHVGESQTTVACITEDVALMDEAMAVLSELSRGLGRLAADLEGTAHDVSHSGEAFMTAMRG
;
A
#
# COMPACT_ATOMS: atom_id res chain seq x y z
N ALA A 1 0.55 77.57 3.31
CA ALA A 1 0.47 78.15 4.68
C ALA A 1 1.52 79.25 4.91
N LEU A 2 2.82 78.98 4.72
CA LEU A 2 3.91 79.92 5.06
C LEU A 2 3.75 81.34 4.44
N ASN A 3 3.49 81.44 3.14
CA ASN A 3 3.33 82.74 2.46
C ASN A 3 2.10 83.53 2.95
N ALA A 4 1.04 82.84 3.39
CA ALA A 4 -0.16 83.49 3.93
C ALA A 4 0.04 84.01 5.36
N THR A 5 0.85 83.31 6.16
CA THR A 5 1.25 83.77 7.51
C THR A 5 2.15 85.01 7.44
N ILE A 6 3.03 85.09 6.44
CA ILE A 6 3.91 86.26 6.19
C ILE A 6 3.07 87.48 5.79
N GLU A 7 2.13 87.34 4.86
CA GLU A 7 1.30 88.45 4.41
C GLU A 7 0.28 88.91 5.47
N ALA A 8 -0.19 87.99 6.32
CA ALA A 8 -1.04 88.31 7.47
C ALA A 8 -0.31 89.13 8.54
N ALA A 9 0.97 88.83 8.81
CA ALA A 9 1.80 89.62 9.72
C ALA A 9 2.09 91.03 9.15
N ARG A 10 2.20 91.14 7.83
CA ARG A 10 2.44 92.40 7.10
C ARG A 10 1.21 93.33 7.08
N ALA A 11 0.00 92.78 7.19
CA ALA A 11 -1.28 93.51 7.15
C ALA A 11 -1.78 94.02 8.52
N GLY A 12 -1.09 93.72 9.63
CA GLY A 12 -1.48 94.18 10.97
C GLY A 12 -2.86 93.67 11.41
N ASP A 13 -3.69 94.53 12.01
CA ASP A 13 -5.01 94.15 12.53
C ASP A 13 -5.99 93.61 11.46
N MET A 14 -5.85 94.06 10.21
CA MET A 14 -6.66 93.59 9.08
C MET A 14 -6.28 92.17 8.62
N GLY A 15 -5.09 91.68 9.00
CA GLY A 15 -4.56 90.36 8.63
C GLY A 15 -4.98 89.20 9.54
N LYS A 16 -5.64 89.47 10.68
CA LYS A 16 -5.98 88.43 11.68
C LYS A 16 -6.83 87.29 11.10
N GLY A 17 -7.78 87.61 10.22
CA GLY A 17 -8.59 86.59 9.53
C GLY A 17 -7.75 85.69 8.61
N PHE A 18 -6.81 86.28 7.87
CA PHE A 18 -5.87 85.52 7.02
C PHE A 18 -4.91 84.64 7.84
N ALA A 19 -4.49 85.11 9.02
CA ALA A 19 -3.66 84.31 9.93
C ALA A 19 -4.40 83.06 10.43
N ILE A 20 -5.68 83.18 10.80
CA ILE A 20 -6.51 82.05 11.24
C ILE A 20 -6.67 81.04 10.10
N VAL A 21 -7.02 81.49 8.89
CA VAL A 21 -7.16 80.62 7.71
C VAL A 21 -5.84 79.93 7.36
N ALA A 22 -4.70 80.64 7.44
CA ALA A 22 -3.39 80.05 7.19
C ALA A 22 -3.02 78.97 8.22
N SER A 23 -3.40 79.17 9.48
CA SER A 23 -3.22 78.18 10.55
C SER A 23 -4.11 76.95 10.34
N GLU A 24 -5.37 77.15 9.95
CA GLU A 24 -6.31 76.06 9.68
C GLU A 24 -5.85 75.20 8.49
N ILE A 25 -5.39 75.84 7.41
CA ILE A 25 -4.80 75.15 6.25
C ILE A 25 -3.56 74.35 6.66
N LYS A 26 -2.71 74.88 7.56
CA LYS A 26 -1.54 74.17 8.07
C LYS A 26 -1.95 72.93 8.87
N ASN A 27 -2.94 73.05 9.74
CA ASN A 27 -3.45 71.92 10.52
C ASN A 27 -4.07 70.84 9.63
N LEU A 28 -4.90 71.22 8.65
CA LEU A 28 -5.47 70.31 7.65
C LEU A 28 -4.39 69.60 6.84
N ALA A 29 -3.34 70.31 6.43
CA ALA A 29 -2.21 69.72 5.72
C ALA A 29 -1.47 68.67 6.58
N GLN A 30 -1.22 68.97 7.86
CA GLN A 30 -0.60 68.02 8.79
C GLN A 30 -1.48 66.80 9.05
N GLN A 31 -2.80 66.97 9.19
CA GLN A 31 -3.73 65.86 9.31
C GLN A 31 -3.77 65.00 8.04
N SER A 32 -3.73 65.64 6.86
CA SER A 32 -3.69 64.95 5.57
C SER A 32 -2.39 64.16 5.37
N GLU A 33 -1.26 64.72 5.78
CA GLU A 33 0.05 64.04 5.76
C GLU A 33 0.06 62.83 6.70
N ALA A 34 -0.42 62.98 7.94
CA ALA A 34 -0.54 61.90 8.90
C ALA A 34 -1.48 60.78 8.40
N ALA A 35 -2.65 61.14 7.87
CA ALA A 35 -3.59 60.17 7.30
C ALA A 35 -2.99 59.43 6.10
N SER A 36 -2.24 60.13 5.23
CA SER A 36 -1.54 59.52 4.10
C SER A 36 -0.46 58.54 4.56
N GLY A 37 0.27 58.88 5.63
CA GLY A 37 1.24 57.98 6.27
C GLY A 37 0.59 56.70 6.80
N CYS A 38 -0.52 56.82 7.54
CA CYS A 38 -1.27 55.66 8.02
C CYS A 38 -1.80 54.79 6.87
N ILE A 39 -2.28 55.39 5.78
CA ILE A 39 -2.71 54.63 4.59
C ILE A 39 -1.53 53.89 3.97
N ALA A 40 -0.35 54.52 3.87
CA ALA A 40 0.85 53.87 3.34
C ALA A 40 1.27 52.65 4.18
N GLU A 41 1.23 52.77 5.51
CA GLU A 41 1.51 51.65 6.43
C GLU A 41 0.50 50.50 6.26
N GLN A 42 -0.79 50.82 6.17
CA GLN A 42 -1.83 49.81 5.94
C GLN A 42 -1.65 49.09 4.59
N ILE A 43 -1.31 49.83 3.53
CA ILE A 43 -1.02 49.26 2.22
C ILE A 43 0.19 48.33 2.30
N SER A 44 1.26 48.70 3.01
CA SER A 44 2.41 47.83 3.22
C SER A 44 2.02 46.52 3.92
N GLY A 45 1.24 46.60 5.00
CA GLY A 45 0.76 45.40 5.72
C GLY A 45 -0.14 44.50 4.87
N LEU A 46 -0.99 45.08 4.01
CA LEU A 46 -1.78 44.34 3.05
C LEU A 46 -0.90 43.63 2.02
N GLN A 47 0.12 44.31 1.48
CA GLN A 47 1.06 43.72 0.53
C GLN A 47 1.83 42.55 1.12
N ASP A 48 2.26 42.66 2.38
CA ASP A 48 2.95 41.57 3.07
C ASP A 48 2.03 40.37 3.32
N THR A 49 0.77 40.62 3.68
CA THR A 49 -0.25 39.57 3.84
C THR A 49 -0.53 38.85 2.53
N VAL A 50 -0.63 39.59 1.43
CA VAL A 50 -0.81 39.02 0.08
C VAL A 50 0.39 38.17 -0.31
N ARG A 51 1.62 38.65 -0.05
CA ARG A 51 2.85 37.90 -0.32
C ARG A 51 2.90 36.60 0.48
N ALA A 52 2.55 36.64 1.77
CA ALA A 52 2.48 35.46 2.62
C ALA A 52 1.43 34.45 2.13
N SER A 53 0.25 34.94 1.72
CA SER A 53 -0.78 34.09 1.09
C SER A 53 -0.28 33.41 -0.18
N ALA A 54 0.42 34.14 -1.06
CA ALA A 54 0.97 33.57 -2.28
C ALA A 54 1.99 32.45 -2.00
N VAL A 55 2.87 32.64 -1.01
CA VAL A 55 3.83 31.60 -0.57
C VAL A 55 3.10 30.37 -0.03
N ASN A 56 2.08 30.56 0.81
CA ASN A 56 1.28 29.46 1.34
C ASN A 56 0.55 28.69 0.22
N MET A 57 -0.03 29.40 -0.75
CA MET A 57 -0.67 28.79 -1.90
C MET A 57 0.31 27.96 -2.75
N ALA A 58 1.52 28.46 -2.98
CA ALA A 58 2.58 27.71 -3.65
C ALA A 58 2.96 26.43 -2.87
N GLY A 59 3.04 26.52 -1.53
CA GLY A 59 3.27 25.35 -0.67
C GLY A 59 2.15 24.32 -0.75
N VAL A 60 0.88 24.76 -0.81
CA VAL A 60 -0.26 23.86 -1.01
C VAL A 60 -0.21 23.19 -2.38
N ALA A 61 0.14 23.93 -3.43
CA ALA A 61 0.29 23.37 -4.77
C ALA A 61 1.37 22.26 -4.82
N GLY A 62 2.53 22.49 -4.19
CA GLY A 62 3.58 21.46 -4.08
C GLY A 62 3.10 20.20 -3.35
N LYS A 63 2.40 20.36 -2.22
CA LYS A 63 1.82 19.21 -1.50
C LYS A 63 0.78 18.45 -2.33
N MET A 64 0.03 19.13 -3.19
CA MET A 64 -0.91 18.47 -4.11
C MET A 64 -0.17 17.65 -5.16
N GLU A 65 0.97 18.12 -5.65
CA GLU A 65 1.82 17.36 -6.58
C GLU A 65 2.40 16.10 -5.92
N ASP A 66 2.88 16.21 -4.68
CA ASP A 66 3.33 15.06 -3.87
C ASP A 66 2.21 14.02 -3.67
N LEU A 67 0.98 14.49 -3.43
CA LEU A 67 -0.20 13.63 -3.30
C LEU A 67 -0.51 12.90 -4.59
N VAL A 68 -0.44 13.58 -5.74
CA VAL A 68 -0.64 12.96 -7.06
C VAL A 68 0.40 11.85 -7.31
N GLN A 69 1.68 12.12 -6.99
CA GLN A 69 2.74 11.11 -7.12
C GLN A 69 2.49 9.91 -6.21
N THR A 70 2.06 10.14 -4.97
CA THR A 70 1.73 9.08 -4.01
C THR A 70 0.58 8.20 -4.51
N VAL A 71 -0.50 8.81 -5.02
CA VAL A 71 -1.64 8.08 -5.59
C VAL A 71 -1.22 7.24 -6.79
N HIS A 72 -0.34 7.77 -7.65
CA HIS A 72 0.21 7.02 -8.77
C HIS A 72 1.00 5.79 -8.31
N GLY A 73 1.85 5.95 -7.28
CA GLY A 73 2.57 4.84 -6.66
C GLY A 73 1.63 3.78 -6.07
N MET A 74 0.56 4.20 -5.37
CA MET A 74 -0.45 3.28 -4.86
C MET A 74 -1.15 2.50 -5.97
N ALA A 75 -1.45 3.12 -7.11
CA ALA A 75 -2.04 2.44 -8.25
C ALA A 75 -1.13 1.33 -8.81
N GLN A 76 0.18 1.57 -8.87
CA GLN A 76 1.16 0.55 -9.28
C GLN A 76 1.20 -0.62 -8.29
N VAL A 77 1.25 -0.33 -6.99
CA VAL A 77 1.22 -1.36 -5.93
C VAL A 77 -0.06 -2.20 -6.01
N LEU A 78 -1.22 -1.57 -6.17
CA LEU A 78 -2.50 -2.27 -6.30
C LEU A 78 -2.55 -3.16 -7.54
N SER A 79 -1.96 -2.72 -8.66
CA SER A 79 -1.84 -3.53 -9.88
C SER A 79 -0.98 -4.77 -9.65
N GLY A 80 0.18 -4.62 -9.01
CA GLY A 80 1.05 -5.73 -8.62
C GLY A 80 0.37 -6.71 -7.64
N GLN A 81 -0.37 -6.18 -6.67
CA GLN A 81 -1.15 -6.98 -5.73
C GLN A 81 -2.23 -7.80 -6.45
N LYS A 82 -2.95 -7.20 -7.41
CA LYS A 82 -3.97 -7.91 -8.21
C LYS A 82 -3.36 -9.08 -8.99
N GLN A 83 -2.18 -8.89 -9.57
CA GLN A 83 -1.45 -9.95 -10.27
C GLN A 83 -1.02 -11.08 -9.30
N ALA A 84 -0.52 -10.72 -8.12
CA ALA A 84 -0.15 -11.69 -7.10
C ALA A 84 -1.37 -12.51 -6.64
N THR A 85 -2.51 -11.88 -6.37
CA THR A 85 -3.76 -12.58 -6.01
C THR A 85 -4.24 -13.52 -7.11
N SER A 86 -4.18 -13.10 -8.38
CA SER A 86 -4.52 -13.98 -9.50
C SER A 86 -3.59 -15.20 -9.60
N THR A 87 -2.30 -14.99 -9.38
CA THR A 87 -1.28 -16.06 -9.37
C THR A 87 -1.52 -17.05 -8.23
N ILE A 88 -1.85 -16.56 -7.04
CA ILE A 88 -2.25 -17.40 -5.90
C ILE A 88 -3.48 -18.22 -6.26
N GLY A 89 -4.51 -17.60 -6.84
CA GLY A 89 -5.72 -18.30 -7.28
C GLY A 89 -5.43 -19.44 -8.24
N ARG A 90 -4.54 -19.22 -9.23
CA ARG A 90 -4.08 -20.27 -10.14
C ARG A 90 -3.40 -21.42 -9.38
N HIS A 91 -2.46 -21.12 -8.49
CA HIS A 91 -1.74 -22.14 -7.71
C HIS A 91 -2.65 -22.94 -6.79
N VAL A 92 -3.69 -22.32 -6.22
CA VAL A 92 -4.70 -23.03 -5.44
C VAL A 92 -5.45 -24.02 -6.33
N GLY A 93 -5.87 -23.60 -7.53
CA GLY A 93 -6.53 -24.49 -8.50
C GLY A 93 -5.65 -25.67 -8.92
N GLU A 94 -4.39 -25.42 -9.27
CA GLU A 94 -3.40 -26.46 -9.59
C GLU A 94 -3.18 -27.44 -8.43
N SER A 95 -3.11 -26.92 -7.20
CA SER A 95 -2.96 -27.75 -6.00
C SER A 95 -4.19 -28.64 -5.78
N GLN A 96 -5.40 -28.12 -6.01
CA GLN A 96 -6.63 -28.92 -5.92
C GLN A 96 -6.65 -30.06 -6.93
N THR A 97 -6.26 -29.80 -8.18
CA THR A 97 -6.11 -30.85 -9.20
C THR A 97 -5.07 -31.89 -8.77
N THR A 98 -3.92 -31.44 -8.26
CA THR A 98 -2.85 -32.34 -7.79
C THR A 98 -3.34 -33.24 -6.64
N VAL A 99 -4.06 -32.68 -5.66
CA VAL A 99 -4.63 -33.45 -4.54
C VAL A 99 -5.66 -34.47 -5.04
N ALA A 100 -6.47 -34.13 -6.03
CA ALA A 100 -7.42 -35.06 -6.64
C ALA A 100 -6.71 -36.26 -7.30
N CYS A 101 -5.66 -36.00 -8.09
CA CYS A 101 -4.83 -37.05 -8.68
C CYS A 101 -4.17 -37.94 -7.62
N ILE A 102 -3.60 -37.36 -6.56
CA ILE A 102 -3.02 -38.14 -5.46
C ILE A 102 -4.07 -39.04 -4.79
N THR A 103 -5.30 -38.54 -4.63
CA THR A 103 -6.39 -39.32 -4.02
C THR A 103 -6.75 -40.54 -4.89
N GLU A 104 -6.75 -40.36 -6.22
CA GLU A 104 -6.96 -41.44 -7.19
C GLU A 104 -5.80 -42.45 -7.16
N ASP A 105 -4.54 -41.98 -7.16
CA ASP A 105 -3.35 -42.83 -7.06
C ASP A 105 -3.35 -43.68 -5.77
N VAL A 106 -3.78 -43.10 -4.65
CA VAL A 106 -3.91 -43.82 -3.37
C VAL A 106 -4.97 -44.92 -3.46
N ALA A 107 -6.10 -44.67 -4.13
CA ALA A 107 -7.14 -45.69 -4.32
C ALA A 107 -6.64 -46.85 -5.20
N LEU A 108 -5.93 -46.54 -6.29
CA LEU A 108 -5.29 -47.54 -7.16
C LEU A 108 -4.24 -48.35 -6.39
N MET A 109 -3.48 -47.71 -5.51
CA MET A 109 -2.49 -48.39 -4.67
C MET A 109 -3.14 -49.34 -3.66
N ASP A 110 -4.28 -48.97 -3.08
CA ASP A 110 -5.04 -49.86 -2.17
C ASP A 110 -5.52 -51.13 -2.90
N GLU A 111 -6.01 -50.99 -4.13
CA GLU A 111 -6.39 -52.12 -4.98
C GLU A 111 -5.18 -53.01 -5.31
N ALA A 112 -4.05 -52.42 -5.70
CA ALA A 112 -2.82 -53.17 -5.96
C ALA A 112 -2.33 -53.94 -4.71
N MET A 113 -2.45 -53.34 -3.52
CA MET A 113 -2.08 -53.99 -2.26
C MET A 113 -3.01 -55.15 -1.91
N ALA A 114 -4.30 -55.07 -2.23
CA ALA A 114 -5.24 -56.17 -2.07
C ALA A 114 -4.84 -57.38 -2.94
N VAL A 115 -4.51 -57.13 -4.22
CA VAL A 115 -4.03 -58.17 -5.15
C VAL A 115 -2.71 -58.80 -4.67
N LEU A 116 -1.76 -57.98 -4.22
CA LEU A 116 -0.48 -58.46 -3.66
C LEU A 116 -0.69 -59.33 -2.42
N SER A 117 -1.62 -58.96 -1.54
CA SER A 117 -1.96 -59.72 -0.34
C SER A 117 -2.55 -61.09 -0.69
N GLU A 118 -3.44 -61.14 -1.68
CA GLU A 118 -4.00 -62.40 -2.17
C GLU A 118 -2.94 -63.30 -2.82
N LEU A 119 -2.05 -62.73 -3.64
CA LEU A 119 -0.93 -63.45 -4.24
C LEU A 119 0.01 -64.03 -3.17
N SER A 120 0.35 -63.23 -2.14
CA SER A 120 1.19 -63.66 -1.03
C SER A 120 0.58 -64.84 -0.27
N ARG A 121 -0.74 -64.80 -0.01
CA ARG A 121 -1.47 -65.93 0.59
C ARG A 121 -1.45 -67.17 -0.31
N GLY A 122 -1.60 -66.99 -1.62
CA GLY A 122 -1.51 -68.07 -2.61
C GLY A 122 -0.13 -68.73 -2.60
N LEU A 123 0.94 -67.94 -2.62
CA LEU A 123 2.32 -68.43 -2.51
C LEU A 123 2.56 -69.17 -1.19
N GLY A 124 2.03 -68.66 -0.08
CA GLY A 124 2.11 -69.33 1.22
C GLY A 124 1.44 -70.71 1.23
N ARG A 125 0.27 -70.85 0.59
CA ARG A 125 -0.41 -72.16 0.43
C ARG A 125 0.41 -73.10 -0.46
N LEU A 126 0.90 -72.62 -1.60
CA LEU A 126 1.70 -73.42 -2.52
C LEU A 126 2.99 -73.95 -1.85
N ALA A 127 3.64 -73.11 -1.05
CA ALA A 127 4.82 -73.52 -0.29
C ALA A 127 4.49 -74.62 0.73
N ALA A 128 3.36 -74.51 1.45
CA ALA A 128 2.91 -75.52 2.40
C ALA A 128 2.55 -76.85 1.72
N ASP A 129 1.85 -76.80 0.57
CA ASP A 129 1.54 -77.99 -0.22
C ASP A 129 2.81 -78.68 -0.76
N LEU A 130 3.80 -77.87 -1.18
CA LEU A 130 5.10 -78.39 -1.63
C LEU A 130 5.88 -79.06 -0.49
N GLU A 131 5.85 -78.48 0.72
CA GLU A 131 6.47 -79.08 1.90
C GLU A 131 5.79 -80.41 2.29
N GLY A 132 4.45 -80.46 2.24
CA GLY A 132 3.68 -81.69 2.48
C GLY A 132 4.00 -82.79 1.48
N THR A 133 3.99 -82.47 0.18
CA THR A 133 4.33 -83.45 -0.88
C THR A 133 5.78 -83.92 -0.79
N ALA A 134 6.73 -83.05 -0.46
CA ALA A 134 8.13 -83.44 -0.23
C ALA A 134 8.26 -84.40 0.97
N HIS A 135 7.49 -84.16 2.04
CA HIS A 135 7.43 -85.05 3.20
C HIS A 135 6.86 -86.43 2.84
N ASP A 136 5.74 -86.48 2.12
CA ASP A 136 5.10 -87.72 1.67
C ASP A 136 6.03 -88.55 0.76
N VAL A 137 6.70 -87.90 -0.19
CA VAL A 137 7.68 -88.54 -1.09
C VAL A 137 8.83 -89.14 -0.29
N SER A 138 9.35 -88.41 0.72
CA SER A 138 10.42 -88.90 1.59
C SER A 138 9.97 -90.13 2.38
N HIS A 139 8.77 -90.07 2.98
CA HIS A 139 8.20 -91.17 3.75
C HIS A 139 7.93 -92.42 2.89
N SER A 140 7.40 -92.23 1.68
CA SER A 140 7.17 -93.32 0.73
C SER A 140 8.49 -93.95 0.25
N GLY A 141 9.52 -93.12 0.02
CA GLY A 141 10.87 -93.58 -0.28
C GLY A 141 11.48 -94.44 0.82
N GLU A 142 11.36 -94.02 2.09
CA GLU A 142 11.81 -94.81 3.24
C GLU A 142 11.07 -96.14 3.38
N ALA A 143 9.74 -96.12 3.22
CA ALA A 143 8.91 -97.32 3.28
C ALA A 143 9.31 -98.32 2.17
N PHE A 144 9.52 -97.84 0.95
CA PHE A 144 9.97 -98.66 -0.18
C PHE A 144 11.36 -99.24 0.04
N MET A 145 12.31 -98.45 0.55
CA MET A 145 13.66 -98.91 0.89
C MET A 145 13.65 -99.94 2.02
N THR A 146 12.73 -99.83 2.97
CA THR A 146 12.52 -100.83 4.03
C THR A 146 11.95 -102.12 3.45
N ALA A 147 10.95 -102.03 2.57
CA ALA A 147 10.35 -103.18 1.88
C ALA A 147 11.33 -103.93 0.96
N MET A 148 12.32 -103.25 0.35
CA MET A 148 13.35 -103.92 -0.46
C MET A 148 14.46 -104.58 0.36
N ARG A 149 14.60 -104.25 1.65
CA ARG A 149 15.65 -104.82 2.53
C ARG A 149 15.18 -106.01 3.37
N GLY A 150 13.87 -106.24 3.49
CA GLY A 150 13.28 -107.42 4.12
C GLY A 150 12.96 -108.49 3.09
#